data_AF-A0A7C3R6M7-F1
#
_entry.id   AF-A0A7C3R6M7-F1
#
_cell.length_a   1.000
_cell.length_b   1.000
_cell.length_c   1.000
_cell.angle_alpha   90.00
_cell.angle_beta   90.00
_cell.angle_gamma   90.00
#
_symmetry.space_group_name_H-M   'P 1'
#
loop_
_entity.id
_entity.type
_entity.pdbx_description
1 polymer ?
#
loop_
_entity_poly.entity_id
_entity_poly.type
_entity_poly.pdbx_seq_one_letter_code
_entity_poly.pdbx_strand_id
1 'polypeptide(L)'
;MKLDDKKILLSALLHDFGKVLERTKEYQMRELPHDLKVTDTYAHPKYSAFFIRVLRENRENLSDFLKENLTEEVEELVLTHHNPVNDYGLIIQIADWLASSEREESEKEKDYYINTPLSAPFKRVDETAEELSYPLSNLSNIVPKKREEIHIDKNAYSTLLNPLLSKFSKVNDIEQLLTLYEFYLSQVPAQTTGYLPDISIYDHSRITSALAHILYRDYIEGLISKDDLK
;
A
#
# COMPACT_ATOMS: atom_id res chain seq x y z
N MET A 1 20.23 16.63 -4.17
CA MET A 1 20.61 15.49 -5.05
C MET A 1 19.33 15.01 -5.71
N LYS A 2 19.33 14.61 -6.98
CA LYS A 2 18.11 14.05 -7.59
C LYS A 2 17.78 12.74 -6.86
N LEU A 3 16.50 12.56 -6.51
CA LEU A 3 16.01 11.28 -5.98
C LEU A 3 16.24 10.20 -7.04
N ASP A 4 16.48 8.95 -6.66
CA ASP A 4 16.74 7.85 -7.59
C ASP A 4 15.42 7.19 -8.05
N ASP A 5 15.38 6.66 -9.28
CA ASP A 5 14.20 5.97 -9.84
C ASP A 5 13.67 4.87 -8.88
N LYS A 6 14.56 4.07 -8.29
CA LYS A 6 14.16 2.98 -7.37
C LYS A 6 13.54 3.53 -6.09
N LYS A 7 14.01 4.68 -5.61
CA LYS A 7 13.49 5.30 -4.39
C LYS A 7 12.08 5.84 -4.60
N ILE A 8 11.80 6.48 -5.75
CA ILE A 8 10.42 6.86 -6.13
C ILE A 8 9.52 5.62 -6.19
N LEU A 9 9.97 4.57 -6.88
CA LEU A 9 9.20 3.34 -7.01
C LEU A 9 8.89 2.72 -5.64
N LEU A 10 9.89 2.64 -4.75
CA LEU A 10 9.71 2.12 -3.39
C LEU A 10 8.80 3.01 -2.54
N SER A 11 8.97 4.34 -2.58
CA SER A 11 8.10 5.26 -1.84
C SER A 11 6.64 5.11 -2.28
N ALA A 12 6.39 5.08 -3.57
CA ALA A 12 5.06 4.93 -4.12
C ALA A 12 4.47 3.53 -3.91
N LEU A 13 5.27 2.46 -3.98
CA LEU A 13 4.78 1.10 -3.74
C LEU A 13 4.43 0.87 -2.26
N LEU A 14 5.23 1.44 -1.34
CA LEU A 14 5.10 1.26 0.10
C LEU A 14 4.19 2.28 0.80
N HIS A 15 3.73 3.34 0.12
CA HIS A 15 2.98 4.46 0.73
C HIS A 15 1.81 3.98 1.61
N ASP A 16 1.05 3.01 1.11
CA ASP A 16 -0.16 2.47 1.73
C ASP A 16 0.03 1.13 2.45
N PHE A 17 1.25 0.56 2.50
CA PHE A 17 1.51 -0.74 3.14
C PHE A 17 1.07 -0.75 4.63
N GLY A 18 1.17 0.41 5.28
CA GLY A 18 0.70 0.65 6.63
C GLY A 18 -0.79 0.40 6.85
N LYS A 19 -1.63 0.42 5.81
CA LYS A 19 -3.05 0.02 5.93
C LYS A 19 -3.16 -1.46 6.30
N VAL A 20 -2.31 -2.31 5.75
CA VAL A 20 -2.31 -3.76 6.04
C VAL A 20 -1.75 -4.02 7.43
N LEU A 21 -0.69 -3.30 7.81
CA LEU A 21 -0.10 -3.38 9.15
C LEU A 21 -1.07 -2.89 10.24
N GLU A 22 -1.81 -1.81 9.98
CA GLU A 22 -2.82 -1.30 10.93
C GLU A 22 -3.92 -2.35 11.20
N ARG A 23 -4.31 -3.10 10.16
CA ARG A 23 -5.37 -4.12 10.24
C ARG A 23 -4.96 -5.36 11.02
N THR A 24 -3.67 -5.60 11.28
CA THR A 24 -3.24 -6.67 12.20
C THR A 24 -3.59 -6.35 13.65
N LYS A 25 -3.75 -5.07 13.99
CA LYS A 25 -3.94 -4.58 15.36
C LYS A 25 -2.76 -4.85 16.32
N GLU A 26 -1.69 -5.47 15.86
CA GLU A 26 -0.53 -5.82 16.69
C GLU A 26 0.33 -4.59 17.05
N TYR A 27 0.31 -3.58 16.18
CA TYR A 27 1.12 -2.37 16.29
C TYR A 27 0.32 -1.19 16.86
N GLN A 28 -0.85 -1.44 17.46
CA GLN A 28 -1.62 -0.40 18.14
C GLN A 28 -0.88 0.10 19.39
N MET A 29 -0.30 1.29 19.28
CA MET A 29 0.21 2.12 20.38
C MET A 29 1.26 1.48 21.32
N ARG A 30 2.05 0.52 20.84
CA ARG A 30 3.40 0.35 21.39
C ARG A 30 4.30 1.41 20.78
N GLU A 31 4.31 2.58 21.44
CA GLU A 31 5.28 3.69 21.29
C GLU A 31 5.87 3.89 19.88
N LEU A 32 5.01 4.18 18.87
CA LEU A 32 5.54 4.74 17.62
C LEU A 32 6.41 5.96 17.97
N PRO A 33 7.62 6.08 17.40
CA PRO A 33 8.50 7.23 17.60
C PRO A 33 7.74 8.55 17.43
N HIS A 34 7.98 9.52 18.32
CA HIS A 34 7.18 10.74 18.37
C HIS A 34 7.21 11.51 17.04
N ASP A 35 8.35 11.50 16.36
CA ASP A 35 8.58 12.14 15.07
C ASP A 35 7.80 11.51 13.91
N LEU A 36 7.30 10.28 14.05
CA LEU A 36 6.37 9.68 13.09
C LEU A 36 4.91 10.11 13.31
N LYS A 37 4.61 10.87 14.37
CA LYS A 37 3.28 11.40 14.65
C LYS A 37 3.04 12.74 13.95
N VAL A 38 3.31 12.81 12.64
CA VAL A 38 3.29 14.06 11.86
C VAL A 38 1.87 14.57 11.56
N THR A 39 0.86 13.71 11.57
CA THR A 39 -0.55 14.07 11.32
C THR A 39 -1.52 13.21 12.13
N ASP A 40 -2.63 13.78 12.63
CA ASP A 40 -3.67 13.02 13.34
C ASP A 40 -4.77 12.48 12.42
N THR A 41 -4.76 12.83 11.14
CA THR A 41 -5.86 12.51 10.20
C THR A 41 -5.79 11.09 9.65
N TYR A 42 -4.59 10.60 9.33
CA TYR A 42 -4.39 9.26 8.76
C TYR A 42 -3.33 8.49 9.54
N ALA A 43 -3.68 7.30 10.01
CA ALA A 43 -2.78 6.46 10.81
C ALA A 43 -1.81 5.65 9.93
N HIS A 44 -2.24 5.23 8.75
CA HIS A 44 -1.48 4.32 7.88
C HIS A 44 -0.13 4.85 7.38
N PRO A 45 0.08 6.15 7.07
CA PRO A 45 1.39 6.64 6.64
C PRO A 45 2.45 6.42 7.72
N LYS A 46 2.05 6.54 8.99
CA LYS A 46 2.93 6.30 10.15
C LYS A 46 3.37 4.84 10.21
N TYR A 47 2.47 3.91 9.93
CA TYR A 47 2.78 2.48 9.92
C TYR A 47 3.69 2.09 8.75
N SER A 48 3.47 2.67 7.57
CA SER A 48 4.35 2.48 6.42
C SER A 48 5.77 3.02 6.70
N ALA A 49 5.88 4.23 7.25
CA ALA A 49 7.15 4.83 7.63
C ALA A 49 7.85 4.06 8.76
N PHE A 50 7.10 3.63 9.77
CA PHE A 50 7.63 2.81 10.87
C PHE A 50 8.22 1.49 10.36
N PHE A 51 7.54 0.83 9.42
CA PHE A 51 8.05 -0.38 8.80
C PHE A 51 9.40 -0.15 8.10
N ILE A 52 9.52 0.93 7.31
CA ILE A 52 10.78 1.30 6.66
C ILE A 52 11.88 1.58 7.70
N ARG A 53 11.56 2.33 8.76
CA ARG A 53 12.50 2.62 9.84
C ARG A 53 13.02 1.36 10.51
N VAL A 54 12.13 0.43 10.86
CA VAL A 54 12.52 -0.86 11.47
C VAL A 54 13.47 -1.64 10.55
N LEU A 55 13.20 -1.69 9.24
CA LEU A 55 14.10 -2.35 8.29
C LEU A 55 15.47 -1.67 8.26
N ARG A 56 15.50 -0.33 8.21
CA ARG A 56 16.73 0.47 8.19
C ARG A 56 17.57 0.29 9.46
N GLU A 57 16.93 0.23 10.63
CA GLU A 57 17.61 -0.02 11.90
C GLU A 57 18.15 -1.45 11.98
N ASN A 58 17.51 -2.40 11.29
CA ASN A 58 17.93 -3.81 11.19
C ASN A 58 18.71 -4.10 9.90
N ARG A 59 19.51 -3.13 9.45
CA ARG A 59 20.18 -3.12 8.14
C ARG A 59 20.94 -4.41 7.83
N GLU A 60 21.60 -5.03 8.82
CA GLU A 60 22.44 -6.21 8.62
C GLU A 60 21.68 -7.40 7.99
N ASN A 61 20.37 -7.51 8.26
CA ASN A 61 19.53 -8.60 7.76
C ASN A 61 18.90 -8.34 6.39
N LEU A 62 19.14 -7.16 5.80
CA LEU A 62 18.60 -6.76 4.52
C LEU A 62 19.51 -7.20 3.35
N SER A 63 18.91 -7.48 2.20
CA SER A 63 19.61 -7.54 0.92
C SER A 63 20.30 -6.21 0.59
N ASP A 64 21.32 -6.23 -0.25
CA ASP A 64 22.03 -5.02 -0.66
C ASP A 64 21.10 -4.01 -1.35
N PHE A 65 20.18 -4.51 -2.18
CA PHE A 65 19.15 -3.68 -2.80
C PHE A 65 18.33 -2.88 -1.77
N LEU A 66 17.81 -3.52 -0.73
CA LEU A 66 17.03 -2.81 0.29
C LEU A 66 17.91 -1.88 1.13
N LYS A 67 19.14 -2.30 1.45
CA LYS A 67 20.13 -1.49 2.19
C LYS A 67 20.49 -0.19 1.49
N GLU A 68 20.50 -0.19 0.16
CA GLU A 68 20.83 0.96 -0.68
C GLU A 68 19.64 1.88 -0.91
N ASN A 69 18.44 1.31 -1.04
CA ASN A 69 17.28 2.04 -1.55
C ASN A 69 16.25 2.42 -0.48
N LEU A 70 16.20 1.76 0.68
CA LEU A 70 15.37 2.20 1.81
C LEU A 70 16.10 3.26 2.64
N THR A 71 15.94 4.52 2.25
CA THR A 71 16.60 5.68 2.88
C THR A 71 15.64 6.53 3.73
N GLU A 72 16.16 7.50 4.49
CA GLU A 72 15.36 8.52 5.20
C GLU A 72 14.40 9.24 4.28
N GLU A 73 14.86 9.57 3.07
CA GLU A 73 14.05 10.20 2.04
C GLU A 73 12.84 9.33 1.64
N VAL A 74 13.02 8.01 1.52
CA VAL A 74 11.91 7.09 1.20
C VAL A 74 10.90 7.03 2.35
N GLU A 75 11.40 7.00 3.57
CA GLU A 75 10.59 7.04 4.80
C GLU A 75 9.78 8.33 4.91
N GLU A 76 10.38 9.50 4.65
CA GLU A 76 9.71 10.81 4.68
C GLU A 76 8.61 10.91 3.62
N LEU A 77 8.89 10.47 2.39
CA LEU A 77 7.92 10.48 1.29
C LEU A 77 6.70 9.62 1.62
N VAL A 78 6.93 8.44 2.20
CA VAL A 78 5.86 7.55 2.65
C VAL A 78 5.09 8.13 3.83
N LEU A 79 5.76 8.79 4.77
CA LEU A 79 5.13 9.42 5.92
C LEU A 79 4.23 10.61 5.53
N THR A 80 4.66 11.37 4.53
CA THR A 80 4.07 12.67 4.17
C THR A 80 3.21 12.64 2.90
N HIS A 81 2.95 11.47 2.29
CA HIS A 81 2.22 11.41 1.01
C HIS A 81 0.81 12.04 1.01
N HIS A 82 0.14 12.19 2.17
CA HIS A 82 -1.12 12.96 2.27
C HIS A 82 -0.94 14.47 2.43
N ASN A 83 0.23 14.91 2.87
CA ASN A 83 0.60 16.31 3.02
C ASN A 83 2.06 16.51 2.55
N PRO A 84 2.30 16.45 1.23
CA PRO A 84 3.64 16.49 0.68
C PRO A 84 4.44 17.72 1.11
N VAL A 85 5.69 17.50 1.48
CA VAL A 85 6.62 18.57 1.89
C VAL A 85 7.63 18.94 0.79
N ASN A 86 7.63 18.21 -0.31
CA ASN A 86 8.50 18.41 -1.47
C ASN A 86 7.82 17.92 -2.77
N ASP A 87 8.45 18.20 -3.91
CA ASP A 87 7.88 17.92 -5.23
C ASP A 87 7.73 16.41 -5.51
N TYR A 88 8.63 15.58 -4.98
CA TYR A 88 8.52 14.12 -5.10
C TYR A 88 7.35 13.56 -4.31
N GLY A 89 7.05 14.14 -3.14
CA GLY A 89 5.85 13.83 -2.38
C GLY A 89 4.58 14.21 -3.15
N LEU A 90 4.59 15.37 -3.84
CA LEU A 90 3.46 15.78 -4.69
C LEU A 90 3.23 14.79 -5.83
N ILE A 91 4.31 14.32 -6.48
CA ILE A 91 4.25 13.28 -7.51
C ILE A 91 3.57 12.00 -6.98
N ILE A 92 3.95 11.53 -5.79
CA ILE A 92 3.36 10.34 -5.18
C ILE A 92 1.89 10.57 -4.84
N GLN A 93 1.55 11.75 -4.30
CA GLN A 93 0.18 12.11 -3.97
C GLN A 93 -0.72 12.13 -5.22
N ILE A 94 -0.26 12.76 -6.30
CA ILE A 94 -1.00 12.81 -7.57
C ILE A 94 -1.19 11.40 -8.12
N ALA A 95 -0.14 10.57 -8.08
CA ALA A 95 -0.23 9.17 -8.52
C ALA A 95 -1.25 8.37 -7.70
N ASP A 96 -1.29 8.55 -6.37
CA ASP A 96 -2.27 7.91 -5.49
C ASP A 96 -3.71 8.36 -5.80
N TRP A 97 -3.91 9.65 -6.05
CA TRP A 97 -5.21 10.19 -6.46
C TRP A 97 -5.67 9.64 -7.81
N LEU A 98 -4.78 9.61 -8.81
CA LEU A 98 -5.07 9.04 -10.13
C LEU A 98 -5.44 7.56 -10.01
N ALA A 99 -4.65 6.78 -9.25
CA ALA A 99 -4.92 5.35 -9.01
C ALA A 99 -6.21 5.09 -8.23
N SER A 100 -6.68 6.08 -7.45
CA SER A 100 -7.92 5.98 -6.67
C SER A 100 -9.17 6.52 -7.39
N SER A 101 -9.01 7.16 -8.55
CA SER A 101 -10.09 7.90 -9.23
C SER A 101 -11.26 7.04 -9.70
N GLU A 102 -11.05 5.74 -9.89
CA GLU A 102 -12.06 4.78 -10.36
C GLU A 102 -12.93 4.18 -9.23
N ARG A 103 -12.68 4.55 -7.97
CA ARG A 103 -13.39 3.99 -6.82
C ARG A 103 -14.83 4.48 -6.77
N GLU A 104 -15.76 3.54 -6.62
CA GLU A 104 -17.18 3.84 -6.43
C GLU A 104 -17.48 4.02 -4.93
N GLU A 105 -18.18 5.11 -4.58
CA GLU A 105 -18.58 5.39 -3.21
C GLU A 105 -19.58 4.34 -2.70
N SER A 106 -19.52 4.05 -1.40
CA SER A 106 -20.40 3.09 -0.74
C SER A 106 -20.71 3.53 0.68
N GLU A 107 -21.99 3.51 1.04
CA GLU A 107 -22.51 3.92 2.36
C GLU A 107 -22.19 2.92 3.50
N LYS A 108 -21.42 1.86 3.25
CA LYS A 108 -21.09 0.83 4.26
C LYS A 108 -20.40 1.45 5.50
N GLU A 109 -20.92 1.10 6.67
CA GLU A 109 -20.48 1.60 7.98
C GLU A 109 -19.01 1.30 8.31
N LYS A 110 -18.38 2.21 9.08
CA LYS A 110 -16.97 2.12 9.51
C LYS A 110 -16.68 0.94 10.46
N ASP A 111 -17.67 0.42 11.17
CA ASP A 111 -17.47 -0.51 12.29
C ASP A 111 -16.95 -1.90 11.88
N TYR A 112 -16.99 -2.26 10.59
CA TYR A 112 -16.58 -3.57 10.08
C TYR A 112 -15.35 -3.55 9.16
N TYR A 113 -14.57 -2.46 9.14
CA TYR A 113 -13.53 -2.27 8.13
C TYR A 113 -12.45 -3.37 8.09
N ILE A 114 -12.10 -3.94 9.24
CA ILE A 114 -11.08 -5.01 9.34
C ILE A 114 -11.61 -6.32 8.73
N ASN A 115 -12.91 -6.58 8.88
CA ASN A 115 -13.54 -7.83 8.46
C ASN A 115 -14.16 -7.72 7.05
N THR A 116 -13.80 -6.67 6.31
CA THR A 116 -14.28 -6.43 4.96
C THR A 116 -13.38 -7.16 3.96
N PRO A 117 -13.87 -8.19 3.23
CA PRO A 117 -13.09 -8.85 2.19
C PRO A 117 -13.06 -8.01 0.90
N LEU A 118 -12.12 -8.35 0.01
CA LEU A 118 -12.07 -7.81 -1.34
C LEU A 118 -13.27 -8.34 -2.15
N SER A 119 -14.10 -7.45 -2.67
CA SER A 119 -15.24 -7.79 -3.54
C SER A 119 -14.75 -8.18 -4.93
N ALA A 120 -15.36 -9.19 -5.53
CA ALA A 120 -15.05 -9.56 -6.91
C ALA A 120 -15.67 -8.51 -7.86
N PRO A 121 -14.93 -8.03 -8.87
CA PRO A 121 -15.38 -6.92 -9.72
C PRO A 121 -16.40 -7.36 -10.79
N PHE A 122 -16.85 -8.61 -10.81
CA PHE A 122 -17.69 -9.16 -11.89
C PHE A 122 -18.99 -8.40 -12.09
N LYS A 123 -19.58 -7.84 -11.02
CA LYS A 123 -20.78 -7.00 -11.11
C LYS A 123 -20.60 -5.71 -11.90
N ARG A 124 -19.36 -5.24 -12.08
CA ARG A 124 -19.05 -4.08 -12.93
C ARG A 124 -19.16 -4.40 -14.41
N VAL A 125 -19.06 -5.69 -14.77
CA VAL A 125 -19.16 -6.18 -16.15
C VAL A 125 -20.56 -6.74 -16.43
N ASP A 126 -21.14 -7.44 -15.45
CA ASP A 126 -22.45 -8.10 -15.56
C ASP A 126 -23.24 -7.89 -14.26
N GLU A 127 -24.28 -7.04 -14.31
CA GLU A 127 -25.14 -6.72 -13.17
C GLU A 127 -25.88 -7.97 -12.61
N THR A 128 -26.01 -9.02 -13.42
CA THR A 128 -26.65 -10.28 -13.03
C THR A 128 -25.70 -11.27 -12.35
N ALA A 129 -24.39 -10.98 -12.36
CA ALA A 129 -23.39 -11.81 -11.71
C ALA A 129 -23.63 -11.92 -10.20
N GLU A 130 -23.28 -13.07 -9.63
CA GLU A 130 -23.33 -13.26 -8.17
C GLU A 130 -22.38 -12.30 -7.45
N GLU A 131 -22.81 -11.80 -6.27
CA GLU A 131 -21.95 -11.06 -5.36
C GLU A 131 -20.97 -12.01 -4.68
N LEU A 132 -19.74 -12.00 -5.17
CA LEU A 132 -18.65 -12.80 -4.64
C LEU A 132 -17.58 -11.91 -4.03
N SER A 133 -16.77 -12.49 -3.15
CA SER A 133 -15.63 -11.84 -2.52
C SER A 133 -14.47 -12.83 -2.42
N TYR A 134 -13.25 -12.31 -2.42
CA TYR A 134 -12.06 -13.12 -2.21
C TYR A 134 -11.83 -13.33 -0.70
N PRO A 135 -11.49 -14.55 -0.27
CA PRO A 135 -11.06 -14.78 1.10
C PRO A 135 -9.75 -14.01 1.36
N LEU A 136 -9.53 -13.58 2.60
CA LEU A 136 -8.25 -12.97 2.99
C LEU A 136 -7.16 -14.04 3.00
N SER A 137 -6.52 -14.25 1.85
CA SER A 137 -5.50 -15.27 1.62
C SER A 137 -4.43 -14.78 0.66
N ASN A 138 -3.44 -15.63 0.42
CA ASN A 138 -2.47 -15.44 -0.65
C ASN A 138 -2.95 -16.16 -1.93
N LEU A 139 -2.21 -16.02 -3.03
CA LEU A 139 -2.55 -16.62 -4.32
C LEU A 139 -2.52 -18.17 -4.36
N SER A 140 -2.30 -18.85 -3.23
CA SER A 140 -2.58 -20.29 -3.12
C SER A 140 -4.09 -20.60 -3.10
N ASN A 141 -4.95 -19.61 -2.83
CA ASN A 141 -6.41 -19.76 -2.83
C ASN A 141 -7.10 -18.61 -3.56
N ILE A 142 -7.33 -18.77 -4.87
CA ILE A 142 -7.85 -17.72 -5.74
C ILE A 142 -9.38 -17.77 -5.97
N VAL A 143 -10.09 -18.73 -5.38
CA VAL A 143 -11.51 -18.95 -5.68
C VAL A 143 -12.37 -17.99 -4.86
N PRO A 144 -13.13 -17.08 -5.50
CA PRO A 144 -14.04 -16.19 -4.78
C PRO A 144 -15.25 -16.96 -4.28
N LYS A 145 -15.84 -16.49 -3.18
CA LYS A 145 -16.95 -17.12 -2.47
C LYS A 145 -18.03 -16.12 -2.12
N LYS A 146 -19.21 -16.60 -1.74
CA LYS A 146 -20.24 -15.74 -1.18
C LYS A 146 -19.76 -15.12 0.13
N ARG A 147 -20.20 -13.90 0.42
CA ARG A 147 -19.70 -13.12 1.57
C ARG A 147 -19.91 -13.85 2.89
N GLU A 148 -21.02 -14.55 3.05
CA GLU A 148 -21.40 -15.34 4.23
C GLU A 148 -20.50 -16.55 4.46
N GLU A 149 -19.79 -17.03 3.43
CA GLU A 149 -18.84 -18.14 3.53
C GLU A 149 -17.43 -17.69 3.97
N ILE A 150 -17.19 -16.37 4.04
CA ILE A 150 -15.89 -15.79 4.36
C ILE A 150 -15.87 -15.33 5.82
N HIS A 151 -15.03 -16.00 6.61
CA HIS A 151 -14.71 -15.61 7.98
C HIS A 151 -13.32 -14.97 8.02
N ILE A 152 -13.27 -13.68 8.35
CA ILE A 152 -12.03 -12.96 8.66
C ILE A 152 -12.00 -12.80 10.18
N ASP A 153 -11.15 -13.58 10.83
CA ASP A 153 -10.92 -13.45 12.26
C ASP A 153 -9.86 -12.37 12.57
N LYS A 154 -9.70 -12.06 13.86
CA LYS A 154 -8.77 -11.02 14.34
C LYS A 154 -7.29 -11.27 14.00
N ASN A 155 -6.90 -12.52 13.71
CA ASN A 155 -5.52 -12.93 13.41
C ASN A 155 -5.29 -13.16 11.92
N ALA A 156 -6.33 -13.03 11.09
CA ALA A 156 -6.25 -13.36 9.67
C ALA A 156 -5.20 -12.51 8.93
N TYR A 157 -5.16 -11.20 9.22
CA TYR A 157 -4.13 -10.29 8.68
C TYR A 157 -2.72 -10.68 9.13
N SER A 158 -2.50 -11.00 10.42
CA SER A 158 -1.20 -11.43 10.92
C SER A 158 -0.74 -12.75 10.30
N THR A 159 -1.68 -13.70 10.12
CA THR A 159 -1.41 -14.99 9.47
C THR A 159 -0.97 -14.80 8.02
N LEU A 160 -1.58 -13.85 7.31
CA LEU A 160 -1.20 -13.49 5.94
C LEU A 160 0.15 -12.75 5.88
N LEU A 161 0.37 -11.80 6.79
CA LEU A 161 1.53 -10.90 6.74
C LEU A 161 2.82 -11.49 7.31
N ASN A 162 2.78 -12.34 8.33
CA ASN A 162 4.01 -12.88 8.94
C ASN A 162 4.93 -13.60 7.91
N PRO A 163 4.39 -14.44 7.01
CA PRO A 163 5.18 -15.02 5.93
C PRO A 163 5.69 -14.01 4.89
N LEU A 164 4.97 -12.91 4.64
CA LEU A 164 5.42 -11.80 3.79
C LEU A 164 6.61 -11.08 4.44
N LEU A 165 6.44 -10.62 5.68
CA LEU A 165 7.43 -9.83 6.42
C LEU A 165 8.75 -10.59 6.58
N SER A 166 8.69 -11.90 6.87
CA SER A 166 9.88 -12.78 6.96
C SER A 166 10.64 -12.97 5.64
N LYS A 167 10.01 -12.70 4.50
CA LYS A 167 10.65 -12.77 3.17
C LYS A 167 11.07 -11.39 2.66
N PHE A 168 10.45 -10.32 3.15
CA PHE A 168 10.69 -8.96 2.69
C PHE A 168 12.18 -8.60 2.71
N SER A 169 12.89 -8.92 3.80
CA SER A 169 14.33 -8.59 3.93
C SER A 169 15.24 -9.23 2.88
N LYS A 170 14.75 -10.24 2.14
CA LYS A 170 15.51 -11.00 1.15
C LYS A 170 15.27 -10.53 -0.30
N VAL A 171 14.39 -9.56 -0.51
CA VAL A 171 14.05 -9.01 -1.84
C VAL A 171 15.25 -8.30 -2.44
N ASN A 172 15.68 -8.65 -3.65
CA ASN A 172 16.90 -8.11 -4.27
C ASN A 172 16.65 -7.08 -5.39
N ASP A 173 15.40 -6.85 -5.75
CA ASP A 173 15.00 -5.92 -6.81
C ASP A 173 13.50 -5.58 -6.69
N ILE A 174 13.01 -4.68 -7.56
CA ILE A 174 11.61 -4.24 -7.55
C ILE A 174 10.69 -5.37 -8.01
N GLU A 175 11.13 -6.20 -8.94
CA GLU A 175 10.37 -7.30 -9.52
C GLU A 175 10.06 -8.39 -8.47
N GLN A 176 11.05 -8.73 -7.63
CA GLN A 176 10.87 -9.62 -6.47
C GLN A 176 9.93 -9.00 -5.44
N LEU A 177 9.98 -7.68 -5.23
CA LEU A 177 9.06 -6.99 -4.33
C LEU A 177 7.62 -7.06 -4.85
N LEU A 178 7.44 -6.78 -6.15
CA LEU A 178 6.15 -6.89 -6.83
C LEU A 178 5.61 -8.32 -6.78
N THR A 179 6.46 -9.33 -7.00
CA THR A 179 6.07 -10.75 -6.89
C THR A 179 5.63 -11.09 -5.47
N LEU A 180 6.36 -10.60 -4.46
CA LEU A 180 6.01 -10.81 -3.06
C LEU A 180 4.66 -10.15 -2.71
N TYR A 181 4.45 -8.91 -3.19
CA TYR A 181 3.19 -8.19 -3.01
C TYR A 181 2.04 -8.89 -3.74
N GLU A 182 2.22 -9.26 -5.00
CA GLU A 182 1.22 -9.96 -5.79
C GLU A 182 0.76 -11.23 -5.08
N PHE A 183 1.71 -12.05 -4.63
CA PHE A 183 1.39 -13.31 -3.97
C PHE A 183 0.56 -13.12 -2.70
N TYR A 184 0.91 -12.14 -1.85
CA TYR A 184 0.30 -11.99 -0.53
C TYR A 184 -0.83 -10.96 -0.44
N LEU A 185 -0.89 -9.98 -1.35
CA LEU A 185 -1.72 -8.79 -1.21
C LEU A 185 -2.76 -8.61 -2.32
N SER A 186 -2.76 -9.45 -3.36
CA SER A 186 -3.78 -9.41 -4.44
C SER A 186 -5.21 -9.65 -3.97
N GLN A 187 -5.40 -10.23 -2.77
CA GLN A 187 -6.72 -10.48 -2.19
C GLN A 187 -7.03 -9.59 -0.98
N VAL A 188 -6.19 -8.58 -0.73
CA VAL A 188 -6.34 -7.62 0.37
C VAL A 188 -6.96 -6.34 -0.19
N PRO A 189 -8.09 -5.85 0.31
CA PRO A 189 -8.70 -4.62 -0.20
C PRO A 189 -7.86 -3.37 0.11
N ALA A 190 -7.64 -2.50 -0.89
CA ALA A 190 -6.91 -1.24 -0.72
C ALA A 190 -7.66 -0.25 0.19
N GLN A 191 -8.99 -0.25 0.12
CA GLN A 191 -9.87 0.60 0.90
C GLN A 191 -11.07 -0.21 1.38
N THR A 192 -11.48 0.01 2.63
CA THR A 192 -12.52 -0.79 3.30
C THR A 192 -13.63 0.06 3.90
N THR A 193 -13.53 1.39 3.79
CA THR A 193 -14.54 2.35 4.27
C THR A 193 -14.83 3.39 3.19
N GLY A 194 -16.09 3.79 3.08
CA GLY A 194 -16.54 4.84 2.16
C GLY A 194 -16.58 4.48 0.67
N TYR A 195 -16.01 3.34 0.27
CA TYR A 195 -15.93 2.89 -1.12
C TYR A 195 -16.22 1.39 -1.25
N LEU A 196 -16.60 0.95 -2.45
CA LEU A 196 -16.62 -0.47 -2.79
C LEU A 196 -15.21 -1.05 -2.63
N PRO A 197 -15.03 -2.14 -1.87
CA PRO A 197 -13.71 -2.70 -1.61
C PRO A 197 -13.35 -3.69 -2.73
N ASP A 198 -13.32 -3.26 -3.99
CA ASP A 198 -13.13 -4.11 -5.19
C ASP A 198 -11.72 -3.96 -5.82
N ILE A 199 -10.91 -3.05 -5.31
CA ILE A 199 -9.51 -2.85 -5.70
C ILE A 199 -8.58 -3.47 -4.66
N SER A 200 -7.67 -4.34 -5.09
CA SER A 200 -6.66 -4.91 -4.20
C SER A 200 -5.57 -3.89 -3.86
N ILE A 201 -4.95 -4.01 -2.68
CA ILE A 201 -3.84 -3.13 -2.30
C ILE A 201 -2.60 -3.39 -3.16
N TYR A 202 -2.43 -4.60 -3.70
CA TYR A 202 -1.40 -4.88 -4.69
C TYR A 202 -1.61 -4.07 -5.98
N ASP A 203 -2.82 -4.13 -6.55
CA ASP A 203 -3.15 -3.39 -7.78
C ASP A 203 -3.04 -1.88 -7.54
N HIS A 204 -3.57 -1.38 -6.43
CA HIS A 204 -3.44 0.02 -6.03
C HIS A 204 -1.96 0.45 -5.97
N SER A 205 -1.16 -0.23 -5.16
CA SER A 205 0.25 0.10 -4.97
C SER A 205 1.06 0.00 -6.27
N ARG A 206 0.84 -1.03 -7.12
CA ARG A 206 1.60 -1.17 -8.37
C ARG A 206 1.28 -0.06 -9.36
N ILE A 207 0.01 0.34 -9.47
CA ILE A 207 -0.43 1.38 -10.39
C ILE A 207 0.03 2.75 -9.89
N THR A 208 -0.12 3.03 -8.59
CA THR A 208 0.46 4.24 -7.97
C THR A 208 1.97 4.31 -8.20
N SER A 209 2.70 3.20 -8.06
CA SER A 209 4.15 3.16 -8.32
C SER A 209 4.50 3.45 -9.78
N ALA A 210 3.77 2.85 -10.73
CA ALA A 210 3.96 3.10 -12.15
C ALA A 210 3.68 4.57 -12.53
N LEU A 211 2.56 5.13 -12.06
CA LEU A 211 2.18 6.52 -12.31
C LEU A 211 3.18 7.50 -11.68
N ALA A 212 3.59 7.25 -10.43
CA ALA A 212 4.58 8.08 -9.75
C ALA A 212 5.93 8.06 -10.48
N HIS A 213 6.33 6.90 -11.01
CA HIS A 213 7.57 6.80 -11.79
C HIS A 213 7.47 7.59 -13.09
N ILE A 214 6.38 7.46 -13.85
CA ILE A 214 6.17 8.23 -15.09
C ILE A 214 6.22 9.74 -14.80
N LEU A 215 5.44 10.21 -13.82
CA LEU A 215 5.41 11.62 -13.43
C LEU A 215 6.79 12.12 -12.98
N TYR A 216 7.53 11.29 -12.22
CA TYR A 216 8.88 11.61 -11.83
C TYR A 216 9.83 11.74 -13.03
N ARG A 217 9.76 10.80 -13.99
CA ARG A 217 10.56 10.85 -15.23
C ARG A 217 10.29 12.13 -16.00
N ASP A 218 9.01 12.43 -16.22
CA ASP A 218 8.59 13.65 -16.93
C ASP A 218 9.07 14.91 -16.20
N TYR A 219 9.02 14.92 -14.86
CA TYR A 219 9.49 16.04 -14.05
C TYR A 219 11.01 16.25 -14.16
N ILE A 220 11.81 15.18 -14.05
CA ILE A 220 13.28 15.29 -14.10
C ILE A 220 13.82 15.57 -15.50
N GLU A 221 13.05 15.23 -16.54
CA GLU A 221 13.32 15.53 -17.95
C GLU A 221 12.80 16.92 -18.35
N GLY A 222 12.03 17.59 -17.48
CA GLY A 222 11.50 18.93 -17.71
C GLY A 222 10.30 18.98 -18.65
N LEU A 223 9.62 17.84 -18.85
CA LEU A 223 8.36 17.75 -19.60
C LEU A 223 7.18 18.30 -18.79
N ILE A 224 7.22 18.13 -17.47
CA ILE A 224 6.33 18.78 -16.52
C ILE A 224 7.15 19.57 -15.50
N SER A 225 6.58 20.66 -15.01
CA SER A 225 7.17 21.56 -14.03
C SER A 225 6.47 21.47 -12.69
N LYS A 226 7.03 22.15 -11.68
CA LYS A 226 6.38 22.25 -10.37
C LYS A 226 5.00 22.90 -10.42
N ASP A 227 4.76 23.78 -11.40
CA ASP A 227 3.46 24.42 -11.54
C ASP A 227 2.41 23.49 -12.14
N ASP A 228 2.83 22.44 -12.87
CA ASP A 228 1.94 21.39 -13.40
C ASP A 228 1.54 20.35 -12.32
N LEU A 229 2.24 20.34 -11.17
CA LEU A 229 1.97 19.47 -10.02
C LEU A 229 1.01 20.09 -8.98
N LYS A 230 0.41 21.26 -9.28
CA LYS A 230 -0.45 22.02 -8.36
C LYS A 230 -1.93 21.93 -8.72
#